data_AF-A0A399IV23-F1
#
_entry.id   AF-A0A399IV23-F1
#
_cell.length_a   1.000
_cell.length_b   1.000
_cell.length_c   1.000
_cell.angle_alpha   90.00
_cell.angle_beta   90.00
_cell.angle_gamma   90.00
#
_symmetry.space_group_name_H-M   'P 1'
#
loop_
_entity.id
_entity.type
_entity.pdbx_description
1 polymer ?
#
loop_
_entity_poly.entity_id
_entity_poly.type
_entity_poly.pdbx_seq_one_letter_code
_entity_poly.pdbx_strand_id
1 'polypeptide(L)'
;RTRTGKTIVEAVPTQVLLPNIRASAADYAMLGLTEKELDVLLGVGSASRLALVRDDRGSVVIDADLSALGPLVTILGGMEKGEALVGADYRERPDFWRVT
;
A
#
# COMPACT_ATOMS: atom_id res chain seq x y z
N ARG A 1 -0.47 -27.53 14.98
CA ARG A 1 -0.67 -26.12 15.42
C ARG A 1 0.69 -25.44 15.41
N THR A 2 1.11 -24.92 14.26
CA THR A 2 2.46 -24.37 14.06
C THR A 2 2.58 -23.00 14.73
N ARG A 3 3.58 -22.86 15.61
CA ARG A 3 3.89 -21.69 16.44
C ARG A 3 4.50 -20.53 15.64
N THR A 4 4.79 -20.74 14.36
CA THR A 4 5.58 -19.84 13.51
C THR A 4 4.81 -18.61 13.02
N GLY A 5 3.47 -18.69 12.90
CA GLY A 5 2.65 -17.56 12.42
C GLY A 5 2.57 -16.38 13.39
N LYS A 6 2.74 -16.62 14.70
CA LYS A 6 2.62 -15.58 15.73
C LYS A 6 3.90 -14.72 15.87
N THR A 7 5.08 -15.30 15.58
CA THR A 7 6.38 -14.65 15.77
C THR A 7 6.80 -13.73 14.62
N ILE A 8 6.27 -13.92 13.40
CA ILE A 8 6.67 -13.11 12.23
C ILE A 8 5.98 -11.74 12.22
N VAL A 9 4.76 -11.63 12.77
CA VAL A 9 4.00 -10.37 12.81
C VAL A 9 4.55 -9.38 13.84
N GLU A 10 5.15 -9.88 14.93
CA GLU A 10 5.69 -9.06 16.03
C GLU A 10 7.01 -8.33 15.69
N ALA A 11 7.66 -8.64 14.57
CA ALA A 11 8.98 -8.09 14.19
C ALA A 11 8.96 -7.05 13.06
N VAL A 12 7.78 -6.64 12.58
CA VAL A 12 7.68 -5.64 11.51
C VAL A 12 7.54 -4.24 12.14
N PRO A 13 8.58 -3.38 12.07
CA PRO A 13 8.54 -2.07 12.73
C PRO A 13 7.52 -1.12 12.11
N THR A 14 7.13 -1.32 10.85
CA THR A 14 6.11 -0.52 10.16
C THR A 14 5.18 -1.40 9.34
N GLN A 15 3.88 -1.27 9.56
CA GLN A 15 2.84 -2.02 8.85
C GLN A 15 2.08 -1.09 7.91
N VAL A 16 1.76 -1.60 6.70
CA VAL A 16 0.86 -0.93 5.74
C VAL A 16 -0.38 -1.80 5.57
N LEU A 17 -1.52 -1.30 5.99
CA LEU A 17 -2.79 -2.01 5.99
C LEU A 17 -3.76 -1.35 5.01
N LEU A 18 -4.29 -2.12 4.06
CA LEU A 18 -5.25 -1.66 3.08
C LEU A 18 -6.68 -1.87 3.58
N PRO A 19 -7.60 -0.89 3.42
CA PRO A 19 -8.99 -1.04 3.80
C PRO A 19 -9.65 -2.26 3.15
N ASN A 20 -10.45 -2.98 3.92
CA ASN A 20 -11.20 -4.13 3.47
C ASN A 20 -12.58 -4.15 4.12
N ILE A 21 -13.55 -3.54 3.44
CA ILE A 21 -14.95 -3.47 3.88
C ILE A 21 -15.65 -4.84 4.04
N ARG A 22 -15.03 -5.93 3.57
CA ARG A 22 -15.55 -7.30 3.71
C ARG A 22 -14.96 -8.03 4.90
N ALA A 23 -13.91 -7.50 5.52
CA ALA A 23 -13.31 -8.07 6.71
C ALA A 23 -14.17 -7.75 7.94
N SER A 24 -14.02 -8.58 8.96
CA SER A 24 -14.59 -8.37 10.29
C SER A 24 -13.51 -7.91 11.26
N ALA A 25 -13.93 -7.32 12.38
CA ALA A 25 -13.00 -6.98 13.47
C ALA A 25 -12.18 -8.18 13.94
N ALA A 26 -12.76 -9.39 13.90
CA ALA A 26 -12.10 -10.62 14.32
C ALA A 26 -10.89 -10.98 13.43
N ASP A 27 -10.93 -10.62 12.15
CA ASP A 27 -9.83 -10.88 11.21
C ASP A 27 -8.58 -10.06 11.54
N TYR A 28 -8.75 -8.93 12.26
CA TYR A 28 -7.68 -8.03 12.67
C TYR A 28 -7.26 -8.17 14.14
N ALA A 29 -7.91 -9.05 14.91
CA ALA A 29 -7.68 -9.18 16.35
C ALA A 29 -6.20 -9.48 16.70
N MET A 30 -5.47 -10.14 15.81
CA MET A 30 -4.05 -10.47 15.99
C MET A 30 -3.09 -9.28 15.76
N LEU A 31 -3.56 -8.18 15.15
CA LEU A 31 -2.73 -7.02 14.81
C LEU A 31 -2.68 -5.96 15.91
N GLY A 32 -3.48 -6.08 16.97
CA GLY A 32 -3.51 -5.10 18.06
C GLY A 32 -3.90 -3.70 17.59
N LEU A 33 -4.92 -3.62 16.71
CA LEU A 33 -5.45 -2.35 16.22
C LEU A 33 -6.26 -1.65 17.31
N THR A 34 -6.12 -0.33 17.38
CA THR A 34 -7.04 0.54 18.12
C THR A 34 -8.39 0.62 17.40
N GLU A 35 -9.44 1.06 18.10
CA GLU A 35 -10.77 1.25 17.52
C GLU A 35 -10.74 2.21 16.32
N LYS A 36 -9.93 3.26 16.35
CA LYS A 36 -9.81 4.23 15.26
C LYS A 36 -9.14 3.64 14.02
N GLU A 37 -8.09 2.85 14.21
CA GLU A 37 -7.42 2.16 13.10
C GLU A 37 -8.34 1.12 12.47
N LEU A 38 -9.11 0.41 13.30
CA LEU A 38 -10.10 -0.56 12.82
C LEU A 38 -11.22 0.13 12.04
N ASP A 39 -11.71 1.28 12.51
CA ASP A 39 -12.72 2.08 11.82
C ASP A 39 -12.24 2.54 10.43
N VAL A 40 -10.97 2.94 10.31
CA VAL A 40 -10.36 3.25 9.00
C VAL A 40 -10.37 2.03 8.07
N LEU A 41 -10.01 0.84 8.57
CA LEU A 41 -9.94 -0.36 7.73
C LEU A 41 -11.31 -0.91 7.30
N LEU A 42 -12.35 -0.70 8.11
CA LEU A 42 -13.70 -1.21 7.85
C LEU A 42 -14.63 -0.18 7.20
N GLY A 43 -14.45 1.11 7.50
CA GLY A 43 -15.33 2.20 7.08
C GLY A 43 -14.94 2.86 5.75
N VAL A 44 -13.67 2.79 5.36
CA VAL A 44 -13.20 3.33 4.09
C VAL A 44 -13.53 2.37 2.96
N GLY A 45 -14.25 2.85 1.94
CA GLY A 45 -14.54 2.07 0.73
C GLY A 45 -13.25 1.57 0.08
N SER A 46 -13.22 0.29 -0.33
CA SER A 46 -12.03 -0.36 -0.90
C SER A 46 -11.49 0.31 -2.18
N ALA A 47 -12.28 1.16 -2.83
CA ALA A 47 -11.84 1.95 -3.97
C ALA A 47 -11.02 3.20 -3.60
N SER A 48 -11.06 3.65 -2.34
CA SER A 48 -10.57 4.95 -1.87
C SER A 48 -9.06 5.15 -1.98
N ARG A 49 -8.29 4.14 -2.40
CA ARG A 49 -6.81 4.17 -2.50
C ARG A 49 -6.11 4.63 -1.21
N LEU A 50 -6.78 4.55 -0.06
CA LEU A 50 -6.18 4.87 1.23
C LEU A 50 -5.42 3.67 1.79
N ALA A 51 -4.41 3.94 2.60
CA ALA A 51 -3.74 2.93 3.41
C ALA A 51 -3.50 3.47 4.82
N LEU A 52 -3.58 2.58 5.81
CA LEU A 52 -3.15 2.85 7.17
C LEU A 52 -1.69 2.43 7.31
N VAL A 53 -0.81 3.39 7.61
CA VAL A 53 0.59 3.13 7.94
C VAL A 53 0.77 3.29 9.44
N ARG A 54 1.28 2.27 10.12
CA ARG A 54 1.51 2.33 11.57
C ARG A 54 2.85 1.74 11.99
N ASP A 55 3.38 2.28 13.08
CA ASP A 55 4.60 1.82 13.74
C ASP A 55 4.41 1.83 15.27
N ASP A 56 5.51 1.80 16.04
CA ASP A 56 5.53 1.87 17.49
C ASP A 56 5.24 3.28 18.05
N ARG A 57 5.26 4.32 17.21
CA ARG A 57 5.03 5.73 17.57
C ARG A 57 3.62 6.19 17.26
N GLY A 58 2.95 5.55 16.31
CA GLY A 58 1.55 5.83 16.01
C GLY A 58 1.10 5.32 14.65
N SER A 59 0.02 5.93 14.15
CA SER A 59 -0.64 5.53 12.91
C SER A 59 -1.05 6.75 12.09
N VAL A 60 -0.85 6.70 10.78
CA VAL A 60 -1.26 7.72 9.82
C VAL A 60 -2.06 7.09 8.68
N VAL A 61 -3.03 7.84 8.16
CA VAL A 61 -3.75 7.47 6.94
C VAL A 61 -3.08 8.19 5.78
N ILE A 62 -2.64 7.44 4.78
CA ILE A 62 -2.06 7.98 3.55
C ILE A 62 -3.05 7.83 2.40
N ASP A 63 -3.06 8.83 1.52
CA ASP A 63 -3.64 8.71 0.19
C ASP A 63 -2.59 8.10 -0.74
N ALA A 64 -2.86 6.88 -1.20
CA ALA A 64 -2.03 6.16 -2.17
C ALA A 64 -2.62 6.25 -3.58
N ASP A 65 -3.44 7.26 -3.88
CA ASP A 65 -3.86 7.55 -5.24
C ASP A 65 -2.67 8.04 -6.07
N LEU A 66 -2.36 7.26 -7.09
CA LEU A 66 -1.31 7.55 -8.08
C LEU A 66 -1.90 7.94 -9.44
N SER A 67 -3.21 8.26 -9.50
CA SER A 67 -3.93 8.60 -10.72
C SER A 67 -3.29 9.76 -11.50
N ALA A 68 -2.69 10.72 -10.80
CA ALA A 68 -1.99 11.87 -11.41
C ALA A 68 -0.81 11.47 -12.31
N LEU A 69 -0.26 10.26 -12.15
CA LEU A 69 0.80 9.74 -13.02
C LEU A 69 0.28 9.22 -14.37
N GLY A 70 -1.03 9.02 -14.51
CA GLY A 70 -1.63 8.53 -15.74
C GLY A 70 -0.95 7.24 -16.24
N PRO A 71 -0.56 7.16 -17.53
CA PRO A 71 0.15 5.99 -18.08
C PRO A 71 1.49 5.67 -17.39
N LEU A 72 2.16 6.68 -16.83
CA LEU A 72 3.48 6.53 -16.20
C LEU A 72 3.43 5.72 -14.90
N VAL A 73 2.26 5.50 -14.30
CA VAL A 73 2.12 4.65 -13.10
C VAL A 73 2.67 3.24 -13.33
N THR A 74 2.65 2.75 -14.56
CA THR A 74 3.16 1.43 -14.96
C THR A 74 4.67 1.30 -14.78
N ILE A 75 5.40 2.42 -14.78
CA ILE A 75 6.86 2.46 -14.60
C ILE A 75 7.23 2.14 -13.15
N LEU A 76 6.44 2.62 -12.19
CA LEU A 76 6.65 2.32 -10.77
C LEU A 76 6.51 0.83 -10.45
N GLY A 77 5.66 0.13 -11.19
CA GLY A 77 5.48 -1.33 -11.07
C GLY A 77 6.58 -2.16 -11.71
N GLY A 78 7.54 -1.54 -12.42
CA GLY A 78 8.62 -2.25 -13.12
C GLY A 78 8.12 -3.22 -14.21
N MET A 79 6.89 -3.04 -14.69
CA MET A 79 6.30 -3.93 -15.68
C MET A 79 6.90 -3.65 -17.07
N GLU A 80 6.94 -4.67 -17.92
CA GLU A 80 7.35 -4.55 -19.34
C GLU A 80 6.58 -3.44 -20.08
N LYS A 81 5.30 -3.24 -19.71
CA LYS A 81 4.48 -2.13 -20.22
C LYS A 81 5.05 -0.74 -19.93
N GLY A 82 5.73 -0.57 -18.80
CA GLY A 82 6.41 0.67 -18.45
C GLY A 82 7.60 0.92 -19.37
N GLU A 83 8.44 -0.10 -19.60
CA GLU A 83 9.58 0.01 -20.52
C GLU A 83 9.13 0.21 -21.97
N ALA A 84 8.02 -0.41 -22.39
CA ALA A 84 7.42 -0.17 -23.71
C ALA A 84 6.91 1.27 -23.88
N LEU A 85 6.48 1.93 -22.79
CA LEU A 85 5.97 3.30 -22.82
C LEU A 85 7.09 4.33 -22.98
N VAL A 86 8.23 4.15 -22.31
CA VAL A 86 9.29 5.19 -22.23
C VAL A 86 10.63 4.80 -22.85
N GLY A 87 10.77 3.55 -23.30
CA GLY A 87 12.01 2.97 -23.84
C GLY A 87 12.84 2.27 -22.76
N ALA A 88 13.61 1.25 -23.16
CA ALA A 88 14.47 0.48 -22.24
C ALA A 88 15.60 1.32 -21.60
N ASP A 89 15.96 2.44 -22.24
CA ASP A 89 16.99 3.38 -21.80
C ASP A 89 16.46 4.47 -20.84
N TYR A 90 15.19 4.39 -20.40
CA TYR A 90 14.56 5.45 -19.60
C TYR A 90 15.31 5.81 -18.31
N ARG A 91 16.04 4.85 -17.73
CA ARG A 91 16.85 5.05 -16.51
C ARG A 91 18.05 5.97 -16.75
N GLU A 92 18.52 6.09 -17.99
CA GLU A 92 19.63 6.93 -18.40
C GLU A 92 19.17 8.31 -18.91
N ARG A 93 17.85 8.50 -19.05
CA ARG A 93 17.23 9.71 -19.61
C ARG A 93 16.48 10.48 -18.53
N PRO A 94 17.02 11.57 -17.96
CA PRO A 94 16.38 12.32 -16.88
C PRO A 94 14.96 12.83 -17.18
N ASP A 95 14.66 13.05 -18.47
CA ASP A 95 13.37 13.57 -18.95
C ASP A 95 12.49 12.49 -19.62
N PHE A 96 12.70 11.19 -19.34
CA PHE A 96 11.93 10.10 -19.94
C PHE A 96 10.41 10.24 -19.78
N TRP A 97 9.96 10.92 -18.72
CA TRP A 97 8.56 11.14 -18.36
C TRP A 97 7.88 12.24 -19.18
N ARG A 98 8.64 13.05 -19.93
CA ARG A 98 8.11 14.09 -20.84
C ARG A 98 7.69 13.49 -22.19
N VAL A 99 6.89 12.43 -22.14
CA VAL A 99 6.22 11.89 -23.33
C VAL A 99 5.13 12.87 -23.75
N THR A 100 5.38 13.55 -24.88
CA THR A 100 4.49 14.56 -25.50
C THR A 100 3.21 13.94 -26.02
#